data_AF-A0A7D9IZI1-F1
#
_entry.id   AF-A0A7D9IZI1-F1
#
_cell.length_a   1.000
_cell.length_b   1.000
_cell.length_c   1.000
_cell.angle_alpha   90.00
_cell.angle_beta   90.00
_cell.angle_gamma   90.00
#
_symmetry.space_group_name_H-M   'P 1'
#
loop_
_entity.id
_entity.type
_entity.pdbx_description
1 polymer ?
#
loop_
_entity_poly.entity_id
_entity_poly.type
_entity_poly.pdbx_seq_one_letter_code
_entity_poly.pdbx_strand_id
1 'polypeptide(L)'
;MSKTYRLGHWVTADFEIISKYVRRMHSAVEITHPSLLALQDLIETDPKLYMLFKTMFTQKVAVGPGEKYPANPISGYTDMLKKMQIIITRAPVYNSTLGGLPLNHILKYITATPSGTMAFINDKVNKCFKDILNDWAQFLDNPDSRTVLNQQVNDTGY
;
A
#
# COMPACT_ATOMS: atom_id res chain seq x y z
N MET A 1 -16.51 -16.84 17.39
CA MET A 1 -15.74 -16.75 16.13
C MET A 1 -15.71 -15.28 15.72
N SER A 2 -14.55 -14.62 15.69
CA SER A 2 -14.47 -13.23 15.21
C SER A 2 -14.72 -13.21 13.71
N LYS A 3 -15.71 -12.44 13.26
CA LYS A 3 -15.98 -12.23 11.84
C LYS A 3 -14.81 -11.47 11.22
N THR A 4 -14.18 -12.09 10.24
CA THR A 4 -13.09 -11.51 9.45
C THR A 4 -13.68 -10.59 8.39
N TYR A 5 -13.38 -9.29 8.46
CA TYR A 5 -13.95 -8.34 7.51
C TYR A 5 -13.17 -8.33 6.18
N ARG A 6 -13.93 -8.41 5.07
CA ARG A 6 -13.42 -8.33 3.69
C ARG A 6 -13.96 -7.06 3.03
N LEU A 7 -13.18 -5.97 3.03
CA LEU A 7 -13.47 -4.81 2.16
C LEU A 7 -13.18 -5.18 0.71
N GLY A 8 -14.25 -5.38 -0.06
CA GLY A 8 -14.20 -5.83 -1.46
C GLY A 8 -13.72 -7.28 -1.58
N HIS A 9 -14.39 -8.09 -2.40
CA HIS A 9 -14.03 -9.49 -2.63
C HIS A 9 -12.69 -9.69 -3.40
N TRP A 10 -11.92 -8.62 -3.58
CA TRP A 10 -10.68 -8.55 -4.37
C TRP A 10 -9.42 -8.88 -3.57
N VAL A 11 -9.51 -9.01 -2.25
CA VAL A 11 -8.43 -9.48 -1.38
C VAL A 11 -8.96 -10.62 -0.53
N THR A 12 -8.42 -11.81 -0.74
CA THR A 12 -8.88 -13.06 -0.10
C THR A 12 -8.35 -13.22 1.33
N ALA A 13 -7.19 -12.63 1.64
CA ALA A 13 -6.57 -12.62 2.97
C ALA A 13 -7.27 -11.73 4.00
N ASP A 14 -7.22 -12.19 5.25
CA ASP A 14 -7.48 -11.40 6.45
C ASP A 14 -6.45 -10.28 6.62
N PHE A 15 -6.87 -9.17 7.23
CA PHE A 15 -6.02 -8.07 7.64
C PHE A 15 -4.85 -8.50 8.52
N GLU A 16 -4.95 -9.56 9.32
CA GLU A 16 -3.79 -10.07 10.07
C GLU A 16 -2.69 -10.62 9.17
N ILE A 17 -3.07 -11.37 8.12
CA ILE A 17 -2.14 -11.96 7.16
C ILE A 17 -1.46 -10.85 6.35
N ILE A 18 -2.25 -9.91 5.84
CA ILE A 18 -1.73 -8.73 5.12
C ILE A 18 -0.80 -7.93 6.05
N SER A 19 -1.15 -7.77 7.33
CA SER A 19 -0.35 -7.00 8.28
C SER A 19 0.99 -7.68 8.55
N LYS A 20 1.01 -9.00 8.75
CA LYS A 20 2.25 -9.77 8.87
C LYS A 20 3.12 -9.63 7.63
N TYR A 21 2.53 -9.71 6.43
CA TYR A 21 3.23 -9.52 5.17
C TYR A 21 3.86 -8.12 5.09
N VAL A 22 3.09 -7.05 5.29
CA VAL A 22 3.58 -5.66 5.21
C VAL A 22 4.66 -5.36 6.25
N ARG A 23 4.58 -5.95 7.47
CA ARG A 23 5.65 -5.83 8.48
C ARG A 23 6.96 -6.49 8.05
N ARG A 24 6.88 -7.62 7.33
CA ARG A 24 8.05 -8.34 6.80
C ARG A 24 8.61 -7.68 5.54
N MET A 25 7.86 -6.80 4.87
CA MET A 25 8.39 -6.04 3.74
C MET A 25 9.53 -5.15 4.19
N HIS A 26 10.68 -5.30 3.54
CA HIS A 26 11.76 -4.33 3.63
C HIS A 26 11.26 -2.95 3.16
N SER A 27 11.89 -1.89 3.66
CA SER A 27 11.70 -0.52 3.18
C SER A 27 12.95 -0.10 2.43
N ALA A 28 12.81 0.64 1.34
CA ALA A 28 13.96 1.15 0.61
C ALA A 28 14.82 2.05 1.51
N VAL A 29 16.13 2.05 1.29
CA VAL A 29 17.04 2.98 1.99
C VAL A 29 16.64 4.42 1.66
N GLU A 30 16.44 4.68 0.36
CA GLU A 30 16.07 5.97 -0.21
C GLU A 30 14.93 5.83 -1.23
N ILE A 31 14.20 6.93 -1.43
CA ILE A 31 13.19 7.07 -2.47
C ILE A 31 13.88 7.71 -3.66
N THR A 32 13.80 7.07 -4.83
CA THR A 32 14.51 7.52 -6.04
C THR A 32 13.58 7.73 -7.23
N HIS A 33 12.37 7.14 -7.23
CA HIS A 33 11.43 7.35 -8.33
C HIS A 33 10.86 8.77 -8.31
N PRO A 34 10.91 9.50 -9.44
CA PRO A 34 10.38 10.86 -9.53
C PRO A 34 8.92 10.99 -9.10
N SER A 35 8.06 10.02 -9.45
CA SER A 35 6.65 10.04 -9.06
C SER A 35 6.44 9.92 -7.54
N LEU A 36 7.27 9.15 -6.84
CA LEU A 36 7.25 9.05 -5.38
C LEU A 36 7.82 10.29 -4.71
N LEU A 37 8.88 10.87 -5.25
CA LEU A 37 9.43 12.15 -4.79
C LEU A 37 8.41 13.29 -4.97
N ALA A 38 7.67 13.31 -6.08
CA ALA A 38 6.61 14.28 -6.31
C ALA A 38 5.46 14.15 -5.30
N LEU A 39 5.07 12.92 -4.94
CA LEU A 39 4.10 12.70 -3.86
C LEU A 39 4.65 13.17 -2.50
N GLN A 40 5.93 12.88 -2.23
CA GLN A 40 6.58 13.35 -0.99
C GLN A 40 6.58 14.87 -0.90
N ASP A 41 7.04 15.55 -1.95
CA ASP A 41 7.08 17.01 -2.02
C ASP A 41 5.68 17.62 -1.85
N LEU A 42 4.66 17.07 -2.52
CA LEU A 42 3.28 17.50 -2.36
C LEU A 42 2.80 17.36 -0.90
N ILE A 43 3.11 16.24 -0.24
CA ILE A 43 2.75 16.01 1.17
C ILE A 43 3.45 17.03 2.07
N GLU A 44 4.72 17.32 1.82
CA GLU A 44 5.55 18.16 2.69
C GLU A 44 5.33 19.67 2.46
N THR A 45 4.84 20.06 1.28
CA THR A 45 4.62 21.48 0.92
C THR A 45 3.16 21.94 1.09
N ASP A 46 2.17 21.05 1.04
CA ASP A 46 0.76 21.39 1.28
C ASP A 46 0.39 21.11 2.75
N PRO A 47 0.16 22.13 3.60
CA PRO A 47 -0.05 21.92 5.03
C PRO A 47 -1.26 21.05 5.38
N LYS A 48 -2.30 21.06 4.53
CA LYS A 48 -3.49 20.22 4.74
C LYS A 48 -3.14 18.76 4.46
N LEU A 49 -2.44 18.48 3.36
CA LEU A 49 -2.00 17.13 3.04
C LEU A 49 -0.98 16.64 4.07
N TYR A 50 -0.04 17.48 4.50
CA TYR A 50 0.90 17.14 5.57
C TYR A 50 0.17 16.64 6.82
N MET A 51 -0.82 17.39 7.30
CA MET A 51 -1.64 16.99 8.45
C MET A 51 -2.33 15.65 8.20
N LEU A 52 -3.01 15.48 7.06
CA LEU A 52 -3.74 14.25 6.73
C LEU A 52 -2.82 13.03 6.66
N PHE A 53 -1.63 13.16 6.08
CA PHE A 53 -0.62 12.10 5.99
C PHE A 53 0.11 11.84 7.30
N LYS A 54 0.10 12.77 8.25
CA LYS A 54 0.54 12.50 9.63
C LYS A 54 -0.52 11.77 10.45
N THR A 55 -1.80 12.11 10.28
CA THR A 55 -2.89 11.58 11.12
C THR A 55 -3.44 10.23 10.64
N MET A 56 -3.44 9.95 9.33
CA MET A 56 -4.00 8.69 8.81
C MET A 56 -3.34 7.41 9.36
N PHE A 57 -2.09 7.49 9.84
CA PHE A 57 -1.37 6.34 10.40
C PHE A 57 -1.68 6.09 11.88
N THR A 58 -2.17 7.10 12.60
CA THR A 58 -2.51 7.00 14.03
C THR A 58 -4.01 6.88 14.27
N GLN A 59 -4.83 7.21 13.26
CA GLN A 59 -6.28 7.07 13.33
C GLN A 59 -6.71 5.60 13.32
N LYS A 60 -7.75 5.32 14.11
CA LYS A 60 -8.43 4.03 14.09
C LYS A 60 -9.52 4.04 13.02
N VAL A 61 -9.69 2.92 12.34
CA VAL A 61 -10.84 2.69 11.47
C VAL A 61 -12.06 2.39 12.36
N ALA A 62 -13.17 3.07 12.09
CA ALA A 62 -14.43 2.76 12.75
C ALA A 62 -14.93 1.40 12.27
N VAL A 63 -15.10 0.46 13.18
CA VAL A 63 -15.57 -0.91 12.92
C VAL A 63 -16.81 -1.20 13.75
N GLY A 64 -17.61 -2.19 13.32
CA GLY A 64 -18.84 -2.56 14.01
C GLY A 64 -18.60 -3.11 15.43
N PRO A 65 -19.66 -3.25 16.25
CA PRO A 65 -19.54 -3.83 17.59
C PRO A 65 -18.90 -5.23 17.57
N GLY A 66 -17.84 -5.42 18.35
CA GLY A 66 -17.11 -6.69 18.46
C GLY A 66 -16.08 -6.94 17.36
N GLU A 67 -15.92 -6.03 16.41
CA GLU A 67 -14.92 -6.11 15.36
C GLU A 67 -13.58 -5.52 15.82
N LYS A 68 -12.48 -6.09 15.34
CA LYS A 68 -11.13 -5.60 15.60
C LYS A 68 -10.46 -5.29 14.27
N TYR A 69 -10.03 -4.04 14.11
CA TYR A 69 -9.13 -3.64 13.04
C TYR A 69 -7.69 -3.75 13.55
N PRO A 70 -6.79 -4.48 12.88
CA PRO A 70 -5.42 -4.58 13.35
C PRO A 70 -4.70 -3.24 13.23
N ALA A 71 -3.69 -3.05 14.07
CA ALA A 71 -2.85 -1.86 14.03
C ALA A 71 -2.15 -1.75 12.66
N ASN A 72 -2.03 -0.51 12.17
CA ASN A 72 -1.36 -0.22 10.92
C ASN A 72 0.09 -0.74 10.97
N PRO A 73 0.51 -1.63 10.04
CA PRO A 73 1.87 -2.14 9.99
C PRO A 73 2.88 -1.12 9.46
N ILE A 74 2.42 0.04 8.98
CA ILE A 74 3.25 1.10 8.42
C ILE A 74 3.34 2.24 9.43
N SER A 75 4.57 2.69 9.69
CA SER A 75 4.86 3.67 10.75
C SER A 75 4.52 5.13 10.38
N GLY A 76 4.41 5.44 9.09
CA GLY A 76 4.10 6.79 8.59
C GLY A 76 4.26 6.89 7.08
N TYR A 77 4.01 8.08 6.52
CA TYR A 77 4.05 8.30 5.07
C TYR A 77 5.45 8.06 4.48
N THR A 78 6.53 8.39 5.20
CA THR A 78 7.90 8.10 4.74
C THR A 78 8.15 6.60 4.57
N ASP A 79 7.70 5.79 5.52
CA ASP A 79 7.80 4.32 5.44
C ASP A 79 6.90 3.76 4.33
N MET A 80 5.69 4.31 4.18
CA MET A 80 4.79 4.01 3.07
C MET A 80 5.49 4.21 1.71
N LEU A 81 6.08 5.40 1.49
CA LEU A 81 6.79 5.74 0.25
C LEU A 81 8.00 4.82 0.01
N LYS A 82 8.78 4.51 1.05
CA LYS A 82 9.91 3.58 0.96
C LYS A 82 9.50 2.15 0.62
N LYS A 83 8.33 1.69 1.09
CA LYS A 83 7.79 0.38 0.68
C LYS A 83 7.22 0.42 -0.74
N MET A 84 6.56 1.51 -1.12
CA MET A 84 6.09 1.73 -2.50
C MET A 84 7.25 1.75 -3.51
N GLN A 85 8.40 2.36 -3.16
CA GLN A 85 9.63 2.33 -3.96
C GLN A 85 10.06 0.89 -4.30
N ILE A 86 9.93 -0.05 -3.36
CA ILE A 86 10.25 -1.47 -3.61
C ILE A 86 9.20 -2.13 -4.49
N ILE A 87 7.92 -1.77 -4.31
CA ILE A 87 6.84 -2.39 -5.09
C ILE A 87 6.93 -1.99 -6.56
N ILE A 88 7.09 -0.71 -6.86
CA ILE A 88 7.04 -0.21 -8.25
C ILE A 88 8.29 -0.58 -9.06
N THR A 89 9.35 -1.09 -8.41
CA THR A 89 10.58 -1.60 -9.03
C THR A 89 10.57 -3.12 -9.22
N ARG A 90 9.45 -3.79 -8.93
CA ARG A 90 9.35 -5.25 -8.95
C ARG A 90 8.08 -5.72 -9.64
N ALA A 91 8.18 -6.89 -10.25
CA ALA A 91 7.02 -7.56 -10.80
C ALA A 91 6.18 -8.12 -9.66
N PRO A 92 4.85 -7.96 -9.69
CA PRO A 92 3.98 -8.53 -8.67
C PRO A 92 4.03 -10.05 -8.77
N VAL A 93 4.46 -10.71 -7.70
CA VAL A 93 4.34 -12.16 -7.56
C VAL A 93 2.88 -12.47 -7.24
N TYR A 94 2.24 -13.33 -8.04
CA TYR A 94 0.91 -13.80 -7.71
C TYR A 94 0.95 -14.62 -6.42
N ASN A 95 0.08 -14.26 -5.48
CA ASN A 95 -0.11 -15.00 -4.25
C ASN A 95 -1.60 -15.35 -4.09
N SER A 96 -1.91 -16.63 -3.89
CA SER A 96 -3.29 -17.10 -3.79
C SER A 96 -4.04 -16.54 -2.57
N THR A 97 -3.29 -16.25 -1.51
CA THR A 97 -3.79 -15.76 -0.23
C THR A 97 -3.85 -14.24 -0.20
N LEU A 98 -2.79 -13.54 -0.64
CA LEU A 98 -2.72 -12.07 -0.60
C LEU A 98 -3.35 -11.39 -1.83
N GLY A 99 -3.50 -12.11 -2.94
CA GLY A 99 -3.89 -11.55 -4.24
C GLY A 99 -2.72 -10.95 -5.01
N GLY A 100 -3.01 -10.33 -6.16
CA GLY A 100 -2.00 -9.88 -7.13
C GLY A 100 -1.64 -8.39 -7.11
N LEU A 101 -2.14 -7.58 -6.17
CA LEU A 101 -1.92 -6.12 -6.18
C LEU A 101 -1.20 -5.61 -4.91
N PRO A 102 0.15 -5.70 -4.83
CA PRO A 102 0.91 -5.37 -3.62
C PRO A 102 0.73 -3.93 -3.10
N LEU A 103 0.48 -2.94 -3.97
CA LEU A 103 0.16 -1.57 -3.53
C LEU A 103 -1.08 -1.53 -2.63
N ASN A 104 -2.10 -2.34 -2.91
CA ASN A 104 -3.32 -2.38 -2.10
C ASN A 104 -3.05 -2.87 -0.67
N HIS A 105 -2.04 -3.71 -0.47
CA HIS A 105 -1.68 -4.19 0.88
C HIS A 105 -1.20 -3.05 1.77
N ILE A 106 -0.55 -2.04 1.20
CA ILE A 106 -0.12 -0.83 1.90
C ILE A 106 -1.32 0.09 2.12
N LEU A 107 -2.06 0.39 1.05
CA LEU A 107 -3.09 1.44 1.05
C LEU A 107 -4.32 1.06 1.89
N LYS A 108 -4.66 -0.23 1.98
CA LYS A 108 -5.88 -0.70 2.66
C LYS A 108 -5.97 -0.28 4.13
N TYR A 109 -4.83 -0.09 4.81
CA TYR A 109 -4.83 0.33 6.23
C TYR A 109 -5.12 1.81 6.43
N ILE A 110 -4.76 2.64 5.47
CA ILE A 110 -4.81 4.10 5.62
C ILE A 110 -6.02 4.71 4.94
N THR A 111 -6.49 4.16 3.82
CA THR A 111 -7.60 4.72 3.02
C THR A 111 -8.94 4.72 3.76
N ALA A 112 -9.15 3.75 4.65
CA ALA A 112 -10.37 3.62 5.46
C ALA A 112 -10.41 4.54 6.70
N THR A 113 -9.34 5.30 6.98
CA THR A 113 -9.35 6.31 8.04
C THR A 113 -9.98 7.62 7.55
N PRO A 114 -10.58 8.44 8.43
CA PRO A 114 -11.12 9.73 8.01
C PRO A 114 -10.11 10.62 7.26
N SER A 115 -8.87 10.69 7.76
CA SER A 115 -7.81 11.48 7.11
C SER A 115 -7.36 10.85 5.80
N GLY A 116 -7.27 9.52 5.75
CA GLY A 116 -6.96 8.81 4.51
C GLY A 116 -8.04 9.06 3.46
N THR A 117 -9.32 8.90 3.79
CA THR A 117 -10.42 9.18 2.86
C THR A 117 -10.30 10.59 2.29
N MET A 118 -10.06 11.61 3.12
CA MET A 118 -9.87 12.99 2.66
C MET A 118 -8.61 13.18 1.80
N ALA A 119 -7.52 12.48 2.10
CA ALA A 119 -6.29 12.55 1.31
C ALA A 119 -6.45 11.89 -0.06
N PHE A 120 -7.08 10.72 -0.14
CA PHE A 120 -7.22 9.94 -1.37
C PHE A 120 -8.36 10.40 -2.27
N ILE A 121 -9.26 11.26 -1.81
CA ILE A 121 -10.21 11.99 -2.69
C ILE A 121 -9.61 13.27 -3.27
N ASN A 122 -8.42 13.69 -2.83
CA ASN A 122 -7.78 14.92 -3.30
C ASN A 122 -7.19 14.73 -4.71
N ASP A 123 -7.57 15.61 -5.65
CA ASP A 123 -7.14 15.50 -7.04
C ASP A 123 -5.62 15.58 -7.25
N LYS A 124 -4.90 16.37 -6.43
CA LYS A 124 -3.44 16.45 -6.50
C LYS A 124 -2.80 15.12 -6.10
N VAL A 125 -3.30 14.50 -5.03
CA VAL A 125 -2.85 13.18 -4.58
C VAL A 125 -3.15 12.13 -5.65
N ASN A 126 -4.35 12.13 -6.22
CA ASN A 126 -4.73 11.20 -7.29
C ASN A 126 -3.87 11.36 -8.54
N LYS A 127 -3.47 12.59 -8.89
CA LYS A 127 -2.51 12.82 -9.97
C LYS A 127 -1.15 12.17 -9.68
N CYS A 128 -0.60 12.34 -8.48
CA CYS A 128 0.64 11.66 -8.09
C CYS A 128 0.50 10.13 -8.14
N PHE A 129 -0.61 9.58 -7.67
CA PHE A 129 -0.87 8.13 -7.75
C PHE A 129 -0.97 7.63 -9.19
N LYS A 130 -1.57 8.40 -10.10
CA LYS A 130 -1.56 8.08 -11.52
C LYS A 130 -0.14 8.00 -12.07
N ASP A 131 0.72 8.95 -11.72
CA ASP A 131 2.10 8.97 -12.18
C ASP A 131 2.91 7.79 -11.61
N ILE A 132 2.69 7.44 -10.34
CA ILE A 132 3.29 6.24 -9.70
C ILE A 132 2.85 4.95 -10.42
N LEU A 133 1.57 4.84 -10.77
CA LEU A 133 1.07 3.68 -11.50
C LEU A 133 1.61 3.62 -12.93
N ASN A 134 1.85 4.76 -13.57
CA ASN A 134 2.49 4.82 -14.89
C ASN A 134 3.96 4.37 -14.82
N ASP A 135 4.72 4.81 -13.80
CA ASP A 135 6.10 4.34 -13.58
C ASP A 135 6.14 2.82 -13.41
N TRP A 136 5.21 2.27 -12.62
CA TRP A 136 5.12 0.83 -12.43
C TRP A 136 4.73 0.12 -13.74
N ALA A 137 3.77 0.67 -14.50
CA ALA A 137 3.38 0.10 -15.79
C ALA A 137 4.55 0.07 -16.80
N GLN A 138 5.38 1.13 -16.84
CA GLN A 138 6.58 1.16 -17.67
C GLN A 138 7.59 0.07 -17.27
N PHE A 139 7.81 -0.12 -15.97
CA PHE A 139 8.64 -1.23 -15.50
C PHE A 139 8.06 -2.58 -15.93
N LEU A 140 6.74 -2.77 -15.80
CA LEU A 140 6.08 -4.04 -16.13
C LEU A 140 6.11 -4.36 -17.64
N ASP A 141 6.20 -3.37 -18.51
CA ASP A 141 6.34 -3.57 -19.96
C ASP A 141 7.76 -4.01 -20.38
N ASN A 142 8.76 -3.84 -19.51
CA ASN A 142 10.15 -4.21 -19.77
C ASN A 142 10.39 -5.73 -19.58
N PRO A 143 11.24 -6.39 -20.41
CA PRO A 143 11.70 -7.76 -20.17
C PRO A 143 12.17 -8.10 -18.75
N ASP A 144 12.75 -7.15 -18.02
CA ASP A 144 13.21 -7.30 -16.64
C ASP A 144 12.07 -7.66 -15.67
N SER A 145 10.81 -7.33 -16.01
CA SER A 145 9.63 -7.67 -15.21
C SER A 145 9.22 -9.15 -15.33
N ARG A 146 9.73 -9.88 -16.32
CA ARG A 146 9.25 -11.22 -16.67
C ARG A 146 9.74 -12.33 -15.74
N THR A 147 10.53 -11.97 -14.72
CA THR A 147 11.12 -12.89 -13.74
C THR A 147 10.10 -13.79 -13.05
N VAL A 148 8.84 -13.37 -12.97
CA VAL A 148 7.77 -14.09 -12.26
C VAL A 148 6.79 -14.85 -13.17
N LEU A 149 6.86 -14.69 -14.50
CA LEU A 149 5.80 -15.13 -15.43
C LEU A 149 5.68 -16.65 -15.65
N ASN A 150 6.58 -17.46 -15.08
CA ASN A 150 6.51 -18.93 -15.14
C ASN A 150 6.87 -19.59 -13.81
N GLN A 151 6.83 -18.83 -12.71
CA GLN A 151 7.15 -19.35 -11.39
C GLN A 151 5.87 -19.80 -10.69
N GLN A 152 5.70 -21.11 -10.50
CA GLN A 152 4.78 -21.61 -9.47
C GLN A 152 5.46 -21.39 -8.13
N VAL A 153 5.07 -20.33 -7.42
CA VAL A 153 5.47 -20.18 -6.03
C VAL A 153 4.63 -21.15 -5.21
N ASN A 154 5.26 -22.22 -4.72
CA ASN A 154 4.66 -23.06 -3.69
C ASN A 154 4.44 -22.19 -2.44
N ASP A 155 3.19 -21.80 -2.20
CA ASP A 155 2.74 -21.01 -1.05
C ASP A 155 2.95 -21.81 0.26
N THR A 156 4.18 -21.84 0.80
CA THR A 156 4.50 -22.52 2.07
C THR A 156 4.93 -21.57 3.20
N GLY A 157 4.85 -20.25 3.00
CA GLY A 157 5.49 -19.28 3.88
C GLY A 157 4.59 -18.18 4.43
N TYR A 158 3.58 -18.53 5.22
CA TYR A 158 2.91 -17.59 6.14
C TYR A 158 3.40 -17.79 7.57
#